data_AF-A0A1E1KAQ5-F1
#
_entry.id   AF-A0A1E1KAQ5-F1
#
_cell.length_a   1.000
_cell.length_b   1.000
_cell.length_c   1.000
_cell.angle_alpha   90.00
_cell.angle_beta   90.00
_cell.angle_gamma   90.00
#
_symmetry.space_group_name_H-M   'P 1'
#
loop_
_entity.id
_entity.type
_entity.pdbx_description
1 polymer ?
#
loop_
_entity_poly.entity_id
_entity_poly.type
_entity_poly.pdbx_seq_one_letter_code
_entity_poly.pdbx_strand_id
1 'polypeptide(L)'
;MAHLSPSAIFSPSVARLQQAAAKDWNYIDAWLSTKFAGKNPPPYERNHDILKALLALAALNDTADEERDLIARVEARALEDLQAKEDADSHTELLHSLEDNLTKVGQTSLDTLAAMSVVLNQPVPTIERLGRGIVDLQVTAYDLEQVSERVSVLEAHLMNELDNINALIKDLQSDEYQPSSDLMKQTIDYQRRAKALSAKLPEQRDRMGSTATGSGPSKITIQDVKLEEDKFKAMMETVKDLEAKVKSYHGLPQDVDLARLELEGLRLELRGLTLQRDSMFEGLVERESPKKTRS
;
A
#
# COMPACT_ATOMS: atom_id res chain seq x y z
N MET A 1 1.93 41.48 0.89
CA MET A 1 1.62 41.65 -0.54
C MET A 1 2.86 41.26 -1.32
N ALA A 2 2.90 40.03 -1.84
CA ALA A 2 4.04 39.53 -2.60
C ALA A 2 4.00 40.15 -4.01
N HIS A 3 5.10 40.79 -4.39
CA HIS A 3 5.27 41.38 -5.72
C HIS A 3 5.31 40.27 -6.79
N LEU A 4 4.17 40.01 -7.44
CA LEU A 4 4.13 39.29 -8.70
C LEU A 4 4.74 40.20 -9.78
N SER A 5 6.03 40.02 -10.06
CA SER A 5 6.70 40.75 -11.13
C SER A 5 6.12 40.35 -12.50
N PRO A 6 5.70 41.31 -13.36
CA PRO A 6 5.09 41.01 -14.68
C PRO A 6 6.01 40.24 -15.65
N SER A 7 7.33 40.29 -15.43
CA SER A 7 8.32 39.57 -16.25
C SER A 7 8.30 38.05 -16.06
N ALA A 8 7.78 37.55 -14.94
CA ALA A 8 7.61 36.11 -14.71
C ALA A 8 6.39 35.54 -15.49
N ILE A 9 5.42 36.39 -15.85
CA ILE A 9 4.21 36.03 -16.60
C ILE A 9 4.49 35.97 -18.11
N PHE A 10 5.50 36.69 -18.61
CA PHE A 10 5.84 36.77 -20.03
C PHE A 10 7.28 36.31 -20.37
N SER A 11 7.78 35.28 -19.68
CA SER A 11 9.01 34.62 -20.11
C SER A 11 8.71 33.72 -21.32
N PRO A 12 9.38 33.88 -22.48
CA PRO A 12 9.17 33.03 -23.66
C PRO A 12 9.29 31.53 -23.37
N SER A 13 10.09 31.15 -22.36
CA SER A 13 10.23 29.77 -21.92
C SER A 13 8.99 29.25 -21.19
N VAL A 14 8.36 30.07 -20.35
CA VAL A 14 7.11 29.71 -19.64
C VAL A 14 5.94 29.65 -20.62
N ALA A 15 5.87 30.60 -21.56
CA ALA A 15 4.86 30.60 -22.62
C ALA A 15 4.98 29.35 -23.52
N ARG A 16 6.20 28.92 -23.86
CA ARG A 16 6.43 27.67 -24.60
C ARG A 16 6.00 26.43 -23.81
N LEU A 17 6.30 26.36 -22.52
CA LEU A 17 5.88 25.25 -21.66
C LEU A 17 4.35 25.18 -21.52
N GLN A 18 3.69 26.32 -21.34
CA GLN A 18 2.22 26.40 -21.31
C GLN A 18 1.60 26.01 -22.66
N GLN A 19 2.20 26.43 -23.77
CA GLN A 19 1.73 26.05 -25.11
C GLN A 19 1.93 24.56 -25.40
N ALA A 20 3.04 23.97 -24.94
CA ALA A 20 3.27 22.52 -25.04
C ALA A 20 2.24 21.75 -24.19
N ALA A 21 2.06 22.14 -22.92
CA ALA A 21 1.06 21.53 -22.05
C ALA A 21 -0.36 21.67 -22.61
N ALA A 22 -0.71 22.79 -23.24
CA ALA A 22 -2.01 22.97 -23.88
C ALA A 22 -2.20 22.04 -25.09
N LYS A 23 -1.14 21.77 -25.88
CA LYS A 23 -1.19 20.78 -26.97
C LYS A 23 -1.40 19.37 -26.44
N ASP A 24 -0.68 19.01 -25.38
CA ASP A 24 -0.78 17.70 -24.75
C ASP A 24 -2.18 17.47 -24.18
N TRP A 25 -2.78 18.49 -23.56
CA TRP A 25 -4.17 18.44 -23.11
C TRP A 25 -5.17 18.28 -24.26
N ASN A 26 -4.97 18.99 -25.38
CA ASN A 26 -5.84 18.84 -26.55
C ASN A 26 -5.77 17.42 -27.14
N TYR A 27 -4.57 16.82 -27.16
CA TYR A 27 -4.39 15.44 -27.60
C TYR A 27 -5.13 14.46 -26.66
N ILE A 28 -4.97 14.61 -25.33
CA ILE A 28 -5.70 13.80 -24.35
C ILE A 28 -7.20 13.99 -24.48
N ASP A 29 -7.69 15.22 -24.66
CA ASP A 29 -9.13 15.49 -24.78
C ASP A 29 -9.70 14.79 -26.03
N ALA A 30 -8.98 14.84 -27.16
CA ALA A 30 -9.34 14.10 -28.36
C ALA A 30 -9.32 12.58 -28.11
N TRP A 31 -8.26 12.06 -27.48
CA TRP A 31 -8.12 10.64 -27.17
C TRP A 31 -9.19 10.13 -26.17
N LEU A 32 -9.52 10.89 -25.12
CA LEU A 32 -10.61 10.57 -24.22
C LEU A 32 -11.96 10.60 -24.96
N SER A 33 -12.18 11.56 -25.87
CA SER A 33 -13.42 11.63 -26.63
C SER A 33 -13.65 10.38 -27.51
N THR A 34 -12.58 9.80 -28.06
CA THR A 34 -12.68 8.54 -28.83
C THR A 34 -12.96 7.36 -27.90
N LYS A 35 -12.28 7.25 -26.75
CA LYS A 35 -12.48 6.14 -25.80
C LYS A 35 -13.84 6.16 -25.11
N PHE A 36 -14.43 7.34 -24.89
CA PHE A 36 -15.78 7.48 -24.32
C PHE A 36 -16.90 7.59 -25.38
N ALA A 37 -16.60 7.34 -26.67
CA ALA A 37 -17.56 7.39 -27.78
C ALA A 37 -18.39 8.70 -27.80
N GLY A 38 -17.71 9.83 -27.58
CA GLY A 38 -18.33 11.15 -27.52
C GLY A 38 -19.07 11.49 -26.22
N LYS A 39 -19.07 10.61 -25.22
CA LYS A 39 -19.51 10.95 -23.86
C LYS A 39 -18.40 11.69 -23.11
N ASN A 40 -18.78 12.56 -22.19
CA ASN A 40 -17.80 13.26 -21.37
C ASN A 40 -17.15 12.28 -20.37
N PRO A 41 -15.82 12.29 -20.24
CA PRO A 41 -15.15 11.52 -19.20
C PRO A 41 -15.59 12.01 -17.81
N PRO A 42 -15.48 11.16 -16.77
CA PRO A 42 -15.68 11.58 -15.38
C PRO A 42 -14.84 12.82 -15.06
N PRO A 43 -15.32 13.74 -14.19
CA PRO A 43 -14.57 14.93 -13.85
C PRO A 43 -13.26 14.54 -13.15
N TYR A 44 -12.15 15.14 -13.60
CA TYR A 44 -10.82 14.92 -13.03
C TYR A 44 -10.07 16.25 -12.92
N GLU A 45 -9.10 16.29 -12.02
CA GLU A 45 -8.26 17.47 -11.82
C GLU A 45 -7.23 17.61 -12.96
N ARG A 46 -7.10 18.81 -13.54
CA ARG A 46 -6.07 19.07 -14.56
C ARG A 46 -4.77 19.51 -13.89
N ASN A 47 -4.01 18.53 -13.41
CA ASN A 47 -2.65 18.71 -12.87
C ASN A 47 -1.59 18.16 -13.85
N HIS A 48 -0.35 18.64 -13.76
CA HIS A 48 0.79 18.15 -14.56
C HIS A 48 1.07 16.66 -14.33
N ASP A 49 0.92 16.17 -13.10
CA ASP A 49 1.10 14.76 -12.78
C ASP A 49 0.05 13.89 -13.49
N ILE A 50 -1.20 14.38 -13.55
CA ILE A 50 -2.30 13.71 -14.25
C ILE A 50 -2.10 13.77 -15.76
N LEU A 51 -1.64 14.91 -16.30
CA LEU A 51 -1.27 15.03 -17.71
C LEU A 51 -0.23 13.97 -18.10
N LYS A 52 0.84 13.85 -17.30
CA LYS A 52 1.90 12.86 -17.54
C LYS A 52 1.37 11.43 -17.48
N ALA A 53 0.52 11.12 -16.49
CA ALA A 53 -0.10 9.80 -16.36
C ALA A 53 -1.02 9.48 -17.55
N LEU A 54 -1.86 10.42 -17.97
CA LEU A 54 -2.78 10.25 -19.10
C LEU A 54 -2.04 10.13 -20.44
N LEU A 55 -0.96 10.88 -20.66
CA LEU A 55 -0.10 10.71 -21.84
C LEU A 55 0.55 9.33 -21.88
N ALA A 56 1.06 8.85 -20.73
CA ALA A 56 1.66 7.52 -20.65
C ALA A 56 0.61 6.43 -20.93
N LEU A 57 -0.62 6.60 -20.43
CA LEU A 57 -1.71 5.66 -20.64
C LEU A 57 -2.21 5.67 -22.09
N ALA A 58 -2.30 6.86 -22.71
CA ALA A 58 -2.63 6.99 -24.12
C ALA A 58 -1.56 6.32 -25.00
N ALA A 59 -0.28 6.57 -24.74
CA ALA A 59 0.81 5.92 -25.46
C ALA A 59 0.79 4.40 -25.32
N LEU A 60 0.58 3.87 -24.10
CA LEU A 60 0.47 2.43 -23.86
C LEU A 60 -0.73 1.82 -24.60
N ASN A 61 -1.85 2.55 -24.63
CA ASN A 61 -3.03 2.13 -25.34
C ASN A 61 -2.82 2.10 -26.86
N ASP A 62 -2.20 3.14 -27.42
CA ASP A 62 -1.85 3.20 -28.85
C ASP A 62 -0.91 2.04 -29.22
N THR A 63 0.13 1.77 -28.41
CA THR A 63 1.00 0.61 -28.65
C THR A 63 0.26 -0.73 -28.58
N ALA A 64 -0.68 -0.87 -27.64
CA ALA A 64 -1.46 -2.10 -27.52
C ALA A 64 -2.44 -2.27 -28.69
N ASP A 65 -3.01 -1.18 -29.21
CA ASP A 65 -3.89 -1.19 -30.37
C ASP A 65 -3.07 -1.52 -31.64
N GLU A 66 -1.86 -0.97 -31.81
CA GLU A 66 -0.93 -1.32 -32.90
C GLU A 66 -0.51 -2.80 -32.86
N GLU A 67 -0.20 -3.33 -31.68
CA GLU A 67 0.13 -4.75 -31.49
C GLU A 67 -1.04 -5.66 -31.86
N ARG A 68 -2.25 -5.31 -31.44
CA ARG A 68 -3.48 -6.04 -31.82
C ARG A 68 -3.69 -6.04 -33.33
N ASP A 69 -3.53 -4.89 -33.97
CA ASP A 69 -3.65 -4.77 -35.42
C ASP A 69 -2.60 -5.60 -36.17
N LEU A 70 -1.37 -5.68 -35.64
CA LEU A 70 -0.33 -6.53 -36.20
C LEU A 70 -0.67 -8.02 -36.06
N ILE A 71 -1.13 -8.46 -34.89
CA ILE A 71 -1.57 -9.84 -34.66
C ILE A 71 -2.72 -10.19 -35.60
N ALA A 72 -3.74 -9.34 -35.70
CA ALA A 72 -4.89 -9.57 -36.58
C ALA A 72 -4.48 -9.70 -38.05
N ARG A 73 -3.52 -8.88 -38.52
CA ARG A 73 -2.98 -8.99 -39.89
C ARG A 73 -2.20 -10.29 -40.09
N VAL A 74 -1.41 -10.71 -39.11
CA VAL A 74 -0.65 -11.98 -39.17
C VAL A 74 -1.61 -13.16 -39.19
N GLU A 75 -2.63 -13.17 -38.33
CA GLU A 75 -3.67 -14.21 -38.29
C GLU A 75 -4.45 -14.28 -39.60
N ALA A 76 -4.90 -13.15 -40.15
CA ALA A 76 -5.61 -13.10 -41.42
C ALA A 76 -4.76 -13.69 -42.56
N ARG A 77 -3.48 -13.32 -42.63
CA ARG A 77 -2.57 -13.86 -43.64
C ARG A 77 -2.29 -15.36 -43.44
N ALA A 78 -2.12 -15.80 -42.19
CA ALA A 78 -1.96 -17.22 -41.88
C ALA A 78 -3.21 -18.04 -42.30
N LEU A 79 -4.41 -17.49 -42.11
CA LEU A 79 -5.65 -18.12 -42.58
C LEU A 79 -5.71 -18.20 -44.11
N GLU A 80 -5.37 -17.12 -44.82
CA GLU A 80 -5.29 -17.13 -46.29
C GLU A 80 -4.29 -18.18 -46.80
N ASP A 81 -3.11 -18.28 -46.18
CA ASP A 81 -2.08 -19.27 -46.53
C ASP A 81 -2.52 -20.71 -46.25
N LEU A 82 -3.35 -20.94 -45.21
CA LEU A 82 -3.90 -22.25 -44.90
C LEU A 82 -5.01 -22.66 -45.88
N GLN A 83 -5.93 -21.74 -46.20
CA GLN A 83 -6.99 -21.97 -47.19
C GLN A 83 -6.39 -22.29 -48.57
N ALA A 84 -5.38 -21.53 -49.00
CA ALA A 84 -4.71 -21.78 -50.27
C ALA A 84 -3.98 -23.14 -50.33
N LYS A 85 -3.52 -23.66 -49.18
CA LYS A 85 -2.92 -25.00 -49.09
C LYS A 85 -3.99 -26.11 -49.11
N GLU A 86 -5.11 -25.88 -48.45
CA GLU A 86 -6.26 -26.81 -48.45
C GLU A 86 -6.81 -26.98 -49.87
N ASP A 87 -7.02 -25.88 -50.60
CA ASP A 87 -7.49 -25.90 -52.00
C ASP A 87 -6.50 -26.61 -52.95
N ALA A 88 -5.22 -26.65 -52.61
CA ALA A 88 -4.17 -27.27 -53.41
C ALA A 88 -3.93 -28.76 -53.07
N ASP A 89 -4.52 -29.29 -52.00
CA ASP A 89 -4.27 -30.67 -51.56
C ASP A 89 -5.11 -31.68 -52.36
N SER A 90 -4.42 -32.50 -53.15
CA SER A 90 -5.02 -33.56 -53.97
C SER A 90 -5.67 -34.69 -53.17
N HIS A 91 -5.46 -34.75 -51.84
CA HIS A 91 -6.03 -35.79 -50.98
C HIS A 91 -7.38 -35.42 -50.37
N THR A 92 -7.87 -34.20 -50.59
CA THR A 92 -9.18 -33.71 -50.11
C THR A 92 -10.34 -34.64 -50.53
N GLU A 93 -10.37 -35.09 -51.78
CA GLU A 93 -11.39 -36.02 -52.28
C GLU A 93 -11.35 -37.39 -51.55
N LEU A 94 -10.16 -37.88 -51.21
CA LEU A 94 -9.99 -39.13 -50.45
C LEU A 94 -10.43 -38.98 -49.00
N LEU A 95 -10.14 -37.83 -48.38
CA LEU A 95 -10.57 -37.52 -47.02
C LEU A 95 -12.10 -37.41 -46.93
N HIS A 96 -12.74 -36.71 -47.86
CA HIS A 96 -14.20 -36.66 -47.93
C HIS A 96 -14.83 -38.03 -48.14
N SER A 97 -14.24 -38.88 -49.00
CA SER A 97 -14.71 -40.25 -49.15
C SER A 97 -14.60 -41.06 -47.86
N LEU A 98 -13.52 -40.90 -47.09
CA LEU A 98 -13.39 -41.53 -45.77
C LEU A 98 -14.43 -41.00 -44.76
N GLU A 99 -14.67 -39.69 -44.74
CA GLU A 99 -15.67 -39.04 -43.89
C GLU A 99 -17.09 -39.52 -44.19
N ASP A 100 -17.44 -39.67 -45.48
CA ASP A 100 -18.74 -40.17 -45.92
C ASP A 100 -18.99 -41.63 -45.54
N ASN A 101 -17.92 -42.42 -45.40
CA ASN A 101 -18.00 -43.83 -44.99
C ASN A 101 -17.98 -44.02 -43.46
N LEU A 102 -17.80 -42.96 -42.67
CA LEU A 102 -17.90 -43.05 -41.22
C LEU A 102 -19.35 -43.28 -40.78
N THR A 103 -19.52 -44.03 -39.69
CA THR A 103 -20.80 -44.07 -38.99
C THR A 103 -21.14 -42.69 -38.42
N LYS A 104 -22.43 -42.39 -38.18
CA LYS A 104 -22.86 -41.14 -37.54
C LYS A 104 -22.11 -40.85 -36.23
N VAL A 105 -21.87 -41.89 -35.42
CA VAL A 105 -21.10 -41.77 -34.17
C VAL A 105 -19.64 -41.41 -34.45
N GLY A 106 -19.05 -42.01 -35.50
CA GLY A 106 -17.68 -41.70 -35.95
C GLY A 106 -17.54 -40.25 -36.39
N GLN A 107 -18.47 -39.75 -37.22
CA GLN A 107 -18.49 -38.35 -37.65
C GLN A 107 -18.58 -37.40 -36.45
N THR A 108 -19.57 -37.61 -35.56
CA THR A 108 -19.70 -36.76 -34.36
C THR A 108 -18.47 -36.83 -33.45
N SER A 109 -17.82 -38.00 -33.34
CA SER A 109 -16.61 -38.14 -32.51
C SER A 109 -15.44 -37.37 -33.11
N LEU A 110 -15.27 -37.43 -34.44
CA LEU A 110 -14.23 -36.70 -35.15
C LEU A 110 -14.46 -35.19 -35.06
N ASP A 111 -15.70 -34.73 -35.28
CA ASP A 111 -16.07 -33.31 -35.12
C ASP A 111 -15.78 -32.80 -33.70
N THR A 112 -16.13 -33.58 -32.68
CA THR A 112 -15.83 -33.20 -31.29
C THR A 112 -14.34 -33.15 -31.00
N LEU A 113 -13.54 -34.08 -31.55
CA LEU A 113 -12.08 -34.07 -31.40
C LEU A 113 -11.43 -32.88 -32.12
N ALA A 114 -11.91 -32.55 -33.33
CA ALA A 114 -11.48 -31.36 -34.08
C ALA A 114 -11.86 -30.08 -33.34
N ALA A 115 -13.09 -29.97 -32.83
CA ALA A 115 -13.51 -28.83 -32.03
C ALA A 115 -12.68 -28.69 -30.75
N MET A 116 -12.43 -29.80 -30.04
CA MET A 116 -11.60 -29.80 -28.82
C MET A 116 -10.14 -29.45 -29.12
N SER A 117 -9.58 -29.88 -30.25
CA SER A 117 -8.21 -29.54 -30.62
C SER A 117 -8.05 -28.04 -30.89
N VAL A 118 -9.05 -27.42 -31.52
CA VAL A 118 -9.10 -25.97 -31.74
C VAL A 118 -9.25 -25.23 -30.41
N VAL A 119 -10.20 -25.64 -29.57
CA VAL A 119 -10.45 -24.98 -28.26
C VAL A 119 -9.24 -25.08 -27.34
N LEU A 120 -8.55 -26.23 -27.32
CA LEU A 120 -7.34 -26.43 -26.52
C LEU A 120 -6.06 -25.91 -27.21
N ASN A 121 -6.19 -25.32 -28.41
CA ASN A 121 -5.09 -24.86 -29.24
C ASN A 121 -3.98 -25.93 -29.44
N GLN A 122 -4.41 -27.17 -29.72
CA GLN A 122 -3.54 -28.32 -29.94
C GLN A 122 -3.54 -28.74 -31.43
N PRO A 123 -2.51 -28.38 -32.22
CA PRO A 123 -2.50 -28.63 -33.66
C PRO A 123 -2.38 -30.11 -34.05
N VAL A 124 -1.88 -30.97 -33.15
CA VAL A 124 -1.81 -32.43 -33.34
C VAL A 124 -2.46 -33.09 -32.12
N PRO A 125 -3.79 -33.27 -32.14
CA PRO A 125 -4.51 -33.81 -31.00
C PRO A 125 -4.23 -35.30 -30.86
N THR A 126 -3.60 -35.68 -29.75
CA THR A 126 -3.72 -37.05 -29.24
C THR A 126 -4.70 -37.04 -28.07
N ILE A 127 -5.43 -38.14 -27.87
CA ILE A 127 -6.45 -38.24 -26.81
C ILE A 127 -5.83 -37.91 -25.43
N GLU A 128 -4.60 -38.35 -25.20
CA GLU A 128 -3.85 -38.06 -23.96
C GLU A 128 -3.55 -36.57 -23.77
N ARG A 129 -3.16 -35.87 -24.85
CA ARG A 129 -2.86 -34.44 -24.79
C ARG A 129 -4.12 -33.60 -24.64
N LEU A 130 -5.21 -33.99 -25.31
CA LEU A 130 -6.52 -33.36 -25.13
C LEU A 130 -7.03 -33.56 -23.70
N GLY A 131 -6.95 -34.78 -23.18
CA GLY A 131 -7.33 -35.10 -21.80
C GLY A 131 -6.52 -34.30 -20.77
N ARG A 132 -5.20 -34.18 -20.97
CA ARG A 132 -4.37 -33.34 -20.11
C ARG A 132 -4.74 -31.86 -20.20
N GLY A 133 -5.00 -31.34 -21.40
CA GLY A 133 -5.46 -29.97 -21.60
C GLY A 133 -6.78 -29.66 -20.89
N ILE A 134 -7.72 -30.61 -20.86
CA ILE A 134 -8.96 -30.48 -20.08
C ILE A 134 -8.67 -30.41 -18.58
N VAL A 135 -7.81 -31.29 -18.08
CA VAL A 135 -7.44 -31.29 -16.64
C VAL A 135 -6.73 -30.00 -16.27
N ASP A 136 -5.79 -29.54 -17.09
CA ASP A 136 -5.07 -28.29 -16.87
C ASP A 136 -6.05 -27.09 -16.87
N LEU A 137 -6.99 -27.03 -17.83
CA LEU A 137 -8.05 -26.02 -17.82
C LEU A 137 -8.90 -26.08 -16.55
N GLN A 138 -9.28 -27.28 -16.10
CA GLN A 138 -10.07 -27.44 -14.89
C GLN A 138 -9.33 -26.95 -13.64
N VAL A 139 -8.02 -27.23 -13.55
CA VAL A 139 -7.16 -26.72 -12.47
C VAL A 139 -7.13 -25.20 -12.53
N THR A 140 -6.87 -24.61 -13.70
CA THR A 140 -6.83 -23.14 -13.83
C THR A 140 -8.17 -22.48 -13.50
N ALA A 141 -9.30 -23.10 -13.87
CA ALA A 141 -10.62 -22.59 -13.57
C ALA A 141 -10.87 -22.57 -12.05
N TYR A 142 -10.51 -23.65 -11.35
CA TYR A 142 -10.63 -23.73 -9.90
C TYR A 142 -9.71 -22.74 -9.18
N ASP A 143 -8.46 -22.61 -9.63
CA ASP A 143 -7.52 -21.66 -9.07
C ASP A 143 -8.04 -20.21 -9.20
N LEU A 144 -8.60 -19.85 -10.35
CA LEU A 144 -9.20 -18.54 -10.59
C LEU A 144 -10.44 -18.29 -9.74
N GLU A 145 -11.31 -19.30 -9.58
CA GLU A 145 -12.48 -19.24 -8.72
C GLU A 145 -12.06 -19.01 -7.26
N GLN A 146 -11.08 -19.76 -6.76
CA GLN A 146 -10.54 -19.60 -5.41
C GLN A 146 -9.90 -18.21 -5.20
N VAL A 147 -9.14 -17.71 -6.18
CA VAL A 147 -8.56 -16.36 -6.10
C VAL A 147 -9.66 -15.30 -6.10
N SER A 148 -10.71 -15.47 -6.91
CA SER A 148 -11.86 -14.57 -6.94
C SER A 148 -12.56 -14.52 -5.58
N GLU A 149 -12.82 -15.66 -4.96
CA GLU A 149 -13.39 -15.72 -3.60
C GLU A 149 -12.48 -15.06 -2.56
N ARG A 150 -11.16 -15.28 -2.65
CA ARG A 150 -10.22 -14.63 -1.73
C ARG A 150 -10.20 -13.12 -1.89
N VAL A 151 -10.26 -12.62 -3.13
CA VAL A 151 -10.31 -11.18 -3.40
C VAL A 151 -11.60 -10.57 -2.87
N SER A 152 -12.75 -11.24 -3.02
CA SER A 152 -14.02 -10.72 -2.50
C SER A 152 -14.05 -10.65 -0.97
N VAL A 153 -13.45 -11.61 -0.28
CA VAL A 153 -13.29 -11.57 1.18
C VAL A 153 -12.39 -10.40 1.60
N LEU A 154 -11.28 -10.16 0.88
CA LEU A 154 -10.38 -9.06 1.17
C LEU A 154 -11.02 -7.69 0.89
N GLU A 155 -11.81 -7.58 -0.18
CA GLU A 155 -12.60 -6.39 -0.49
C GLU A 155 -13.59 -6.09 0.64
N ALA A 156 -14.38 -7.08 1.07
CA ALA A 156 -15.31 -6.91 2.18
C ALA A 156 -14.61 -6.48 3.48
N HIS A 157 -13.44 -7.05 3.75
CA HIS A 157 -12.61 -6.64 4.89
C HIS A 157 -12.15 -5.19 4.78
N LEU A 158 -11.63 -4.77 3.62
CA LEU A 158 -11.21 -3.39 3.39
C LEU A 158 -12.36 -2.40 3.48
N MET A 159 -13.55 -2.75 2.98
CA MET A 159 -14.75 -1.93 3.14
C MET A 159 -15.14 -1.77 4.60
N ASN A 160 -15.13 -2.85 5.39
CA ASN A 160 -15.39 -2.78 6.83
C ASN A 160 -14.36 -1.90 7.56
N GLU A 161 -13.07 -2.02 7.23
CA GLU A 161 -12.02 -1.18 7.79
C GLU A 161 -12.20 0.30 7.41
N LEU A 162 -12.57 0.58 6.16
CA LEU A 162 -12.89 1.95 5.74
C LEU A 162 -14.09 2.52 6.50
N ASP A 163 -15.14 1.74 6.70
CA ASP A 163 -16.30 2.15 7.49
C ASP A 163 -15.94 2.40 8.95
N ASN A 164 -15.10 1.54 9.55
CA ASN A 164 -14.59 1.71 10.90
C ASN A 164 -13.75 2.98 11.04
N ILE A 165 -12.83 3.22 10.11
CA ILE A 165 -11.99 4.43 10.09
C ILE A 165 -12.85 5.67 9.91
N ASN A 166 -13.84 5.65 9.03
CA ASN A 166 -14.76 6.76 8.83
C ASN A 166 -15.59 7.04 10.09
N ALA A 167 -16.05 6.00 10.79
CA ALA A 167 -16.72 6.14 12.07
C ALA A 167 -15.81 6.77 13.13
N LEU A 168 -14.55 6.33 13.21
CA LEU A 168 -13.54 6.90 14.12
C LEU A 168 -13.23 8.35 13.79
N ILE A 169 -13.09 8.70 12.51
CA ILE A 169 -12.88 10.10 12.08
C ILE A 169 -14.07 10.96 12.54
N LYS A 170 -15.30 10.47 12.35
CA LYS A 170 -16.50 11.17 12.80
C LYS A 170 -16.54 11.36 14.31
N ASP A 171 -16.12 10.34 15.06
CA ASP A 171 -16.04 10.39 16.53
C ASP A 171 -14.98 11.40 17.00
N LEU A 172 -13.78 11.38 16.41
CA LEU A 172 -12.72 12.35 16.71
C LEU A 172 -13.05 13.78 16.28
N GLN A 173 -13.93 13.95 15.29
CA GLN A 173 -14.44 15.25 14.89
C GLN A 173 -15.62 15.73 15.75
N SER A 174 -16.12 14.90 16.66
CA SER A 174 -17.22 15.26 17.55
C SER A 174 -16.81 16.36 18.53
N ASP A 175 -17.83 17.03 19.08
CA ASP A 175 -17.66 18.14 20.03
C ASP A 175 -16.90 17.74 21.31
N GLU A 176 -16.80 16.44 21.61
CA GLU A 176 -16.07 15.92 22.78
C GLU A 176 -14.55 16.04 22.62
N TYR A 177 -14.04 15.97 21.39
CA TYR A 177 -12.62 16.11 21.07
C TYR A 177 -12.24 17.46 20.44
N GLN A 178 -13.23 18.32 20.17
CA GLN A 178 -12.97 19.69 19.75
C GLN A 178 -12.55 20.56 20.94
N PRO A 179 -11.50 21.40 20.80
CA PRO A 179 -11.14 22.34 21.85
C PRO A 179 -12.32 23.28 22.12
N SER A 180 -12.66 23.46 23.39
CA SER A 180 -13.78 24.33 23.77
C SER A 180 -13.56 25.74 23.18
N SER A 181 -14.60 26.31 22.60
CA SER A 181 -14.53 27.61 21.91
C SER A 181 -14.11 28.77 22.83
N ASP A 182 -14.19 28.57 24.15
CA ASP A 182 -13.74 29.51 25.17
C ASP A 182 -12.29 29.30 25.63
N LEU A 183 -11.59 28.25 25.21
CA LEU A 183 -10.20 27.97 25.62
C LEU A 183 -9.24 29.12 25.26
N MET A 184 -9.42 29.73 24.10
CA MET A 184 -8.64 30.90 23.69
C MET A 184 -8.92 32.12 24.60
N LYS A 185 -10.18 32.36 24.95
CA LYS A 185 -10.56 33.45 25.86
C LYS A 185 -10.02 33.21 27.26
N GLN A 186 -10.18 32.00 27.78
CA GLN A 186 -9.64 31.59 29.08
C GLN A 186 -8.11 31.72 29.11
N THR A 187 -7.42 31.33 28.03
CA THR A 187 -5.95 31.47 27.93
C THR A 187 -5.53 32.93 27.99
N ILE A 188 -6.23 33.82 27.27
CA ILE A 188 -5.96 35.27 27.31
C ILE A 188 -6.22 35.83 28.72
N ASP A 189 -7.30 35.41 29.38
CA ASP A 189 -7.64 35.83 30.74
C ASP A 189 -6.61 35.32 31.77
N TYR A 190 -6.18 34.06 31.67
CA TYR A 190 -5.10 33.52 32.49
C TYR A 190 -3.77 34.24 32.24
N GLN A 191 -3.43 34.57 30.99
CA GLN A 191 -2.24 35.37 30.68
C GLN A 191 -2.31 36.78 31.29
N ARG A 192 -3.47 37.43 31.24
CA ARG A 192 -3.68 38.75 31.87
C ARG A 192 -3.56 38.67 33.40
N ARG A 193 -4.19 37.67 34.02
CA ARG A 193 -4.10 37.42 35.47
C ARG A 193 -2.67 37.10 35.88
N ALA A 194 -1.96 36.25 35.13
CA ALA A 194 -0.56 35.91 35.38
C ALA A 194 0.33 37.15 35.30
N LYS A 195 0.16 38.02 34.28
CA LYS A 195 0.89 39.29 34.17
C LYS A 195 0.59 40.24 35.33
N ALA A 196 -0.68 40.32 35.76
CA ALA A 196 -1.06 41.16 36.89
C ALA A 196 -0.47 40.64 38.22
N LEU A 197 -0.44 39.32 38.42
CA LEU A 197 0.18 38.70 39.58
C LEU A 197 1.71 38.83 39.56
N SER A 198 2.34 38.64 38.40
CA SER A 198 3.80 38.82 38.24
C SER A 198 4.23 40.27 38.47
N ALA A 199 3.39 41.24 38.14
CA ALA A 199 3.65 42.65 38.44
C ALA A 199 3.53 42.97 39.94
N LYS A 200 2.70 42.23 40.70
CA LYS A 200 2.56 42.38 42.17
C LYS A 200 3.58 41.58 42.98
N LEU A 201 4.23 40.59 42.37
CA LEU A 201 5.30 39.78 42.97
C LEU A 201 6.47 40.62 43.54
N PRO A 202 7.04 41.63 42.84
CA PRO A 202 8.09 42.47 43.40
C PRO A 202 7.59 43.27 44.60
N GLU A 203 6.39 43.86 44.55
CA GLU A 203 5.82 44.61 45.68
C GLU A 203 5.59 43.70 46.91
N GLN A 204 5.11 42.47 46.71
CA GLN A 204 4.98 41.50 47.80
C GLN A 204 6.34 41.00 48.31
N ARG A 205 7.33 40.86 47.42
CA ARG A 205 8.70 40.50 47.81
C ARG A 205 9.37 41.63 48.59
N ASP A 206 9.12 42.88 48.22
CA ASP A 206 9.57 44.07 48.94
C ASP A 206 8.86 44.20 50.29
N ARG A 207 7.56 43.90 50.36
CA ARG A 207 6.81 43.83 51.63
C ARG A 207 7.25 42.68 52.53
N MET A 208 7.57 41.52 51.98
CA MET A 208 8.18 40.43 52.73
C MET A 208 9.60 40.77 53.16
N GLY A 209 10.37 41.46 52.32
CA GLY A 209 11.68 42.01 52.67
C GLY A 209 11.58 43.00 53.83
N SER A 210 10.61 43.93 53.77
CA SER A 210 10.37 44.92 54.82
C SER A 210 9.82 44.28 56.11
N THR A 211 9.01 43.24 55.98
CA THR A 211 8.50 42.46 57.12
C THR A 211 9.58 41.54 57.70
N ALA A 212 10.50 41.01 56.88
CA ALA A 212 11.68 40.25 57.33
C ALA A 212 12.74 41.16 57.95
N THR A 213 12.77 42.45 57.62
CA THR A 213 13.58 43.44 58.35
C THR A 213 12.91 43.93 59.63
N GLY A 214 11.57 43.88 59.72
CA GLY A 214 10.80 44.26 60.93
C GLY A 214 10.57 43.11 61.91
N SER A 215 10.56 41.87 61.43
CA SER A 215 10.65 40.66 62.22
C SER A 215 12.12 40.27 62.21
N GLY A 216 12.86 40.69 63.25
CA GLY A 216 14.23 40.21 63.48
C GLY A 216 14.29 38.69 63.30
N PRO A 217 15.45 38.11 62.89
CA PRO A 217 15.55 36.73 62.47
C PRO A 217 14.80 35.89 63.49
N SER A 218 13.70 35.24 63.07
CA SER A 218 13.01 34.27 63.89
C SER A 218 14.13 33.38 64.42
N LYS A 219 14.41 33.46 65.72
CA LYS A 219 15.54 32.76 66.32
C LYS A 219 15.31 31.31 65.96
N ILE A 220 16.02 30.82 64.95
CA ILE A 220 15.94 29.45 64.47
C ILE A 220 16.26 28.65 65.71
N THR A 221 15.21 28.10 66.31
CA THR A 221 15.36 27.43 67.58
C THR A 221 15.98 26.08 67.24
N ILE A 222 16.78 25.50 68.14
CA ILE A 222 17.35 24.17 67.91
C ILE A 222 16.25 23.13 67.55
N GLN A 223 15.01 23.38 67.97
CA GLN A 223 13.83 22.62 67.57
C GLN A 223 13.47 22.75 66.09
N ASP A 224 13.59 23.93 65.49
CA ASP A 224 13.35 24.16 64.06
C ASP A 224 14.41 23.46 63.21
N VAL A 225 15.67 23.50 63.65
CA VAL A 225 16.78 22.75 63.01
C VAL A 225 16.52 21.25 63.07
N LYS A 226 16.02 20.73 64.21
CA LYS A 226 15.66 19.31 64.33
C LYS A 226 14.51 18.93 63.40
N LEU A 227 13.49 19.76 63.28
CA LEU A 227 12.37 19.51 62.36
C LEU A 227 12.83 19.52 60.90
N GLU A 228 13.73 20.43 60.53
CA GLU A 228 14.34 20.44 59.20
C GLU A 228 15.28 19.26 58.97
N GLU A 229 16.03 18.84 59.98
CA GLU A 229 16.89 17.65 59.95
C GLU A 229 16.07 16.37 59.75
N ASP A 230 14.94 16.23 60.44
CA ASP A 230 14.05 15.09 60.29
C ASP A 230 13.37 15.07 58.91
N LYS A 231 12.95 16.23 58.39
CA LYS A 231 12.46 16.35 57.01
C LYS A 231 13.54 16.02 55.99
N PHE A 232 14.77 16.43 56.23
CA PHE A 232 15.90 16.13 55.35
C PHE A 232 16.24 14.63 55.37
N LYS A 233 16.20 13.98 56.54
CA LYS A 233 16.35 12.52 56.67
C LYS A 233 15.25 11.78 55.93
N ALA A 234 14.00 12.19 56.08
CA ALA A 234 12.87 11.62 55.35
C ALA A 234 13.05 11.79 53.83
N MET A 235 13.45 12.97 53.36
CA MET A 235 13.75 13.19 51.94
C MET A 235 14.93 12.32 51.47
N MET A 236 15.98 12.18 52.25
CA MET A 236 17.12 11.30 51.92
C MET A 236 16.70 9.83 51.81
N GLU A 237 15.81 9.34 52.67
CA GLU A 237 15.24 8.00 52.53
C GLU A 237 14.45 7.87 51.23
N THR A 238 13.60 8.85 50.89
CA THR A 238 12.85 8.81 49.62
C THR A 238 13.74 8.87 48.39
N VAL A 239 14.81 9.67 48.43
CA VAL A 239 15.80 9.76 47.33
C VAL A 239 16.55 8.44 47.19
N LYS A 240 16.96 7.82 48.30
CA LYS A 240 17.62 6.52 48.30
C LYS A 240 16.73 5.43 47.72
N ASP A 241 15.44 5.42 48.06
CA ASP A 241 14.46 4.48 47.50
C ASP A 241 14.23 4.71 46.00
N LEU A 242 14.17 5.97 45.56
CA LEU A 242 14.04 6.32 44.15
C LEU A 242 15.31 5.98 43.36
N GLU A 243 16.49 6.23 43.91
CA GLU A 243 17.76 5.82 43.30
C GLU A 243 17.87 4.30 43.20
N ALA A 244 17.40 3.55 44.19
CA ALA A 244 17.34 2.09 44.13
C ALA A 244 16.39 1.61 43.02
N LYS A 245 15.22 2.25 42.88
CA LYS A 245 14.29 1.99 41.77
C LYS A 245 14.90 2.33 40.42
N VAL A 246 15.51 3.51 40.26
CA VAL A 246 16.16 3.93 39.01
C VAL A 246 17.34 3.01 38.64
N LYS A 247 18.14 2.58 39.62
CA LYS A 247 19.20 1.58 39.41
C LYS A 247 18.64 0.23 38.95
N SER A 248 17.47 -0.19 39.43
CA SER A 248 16.81 -1.40 38.95
C SER A 248 16.37 -1.31 37.48
N TYR A 249 16.20 -0.09 36.96
CA TYR A 249 15.90 0.17 35.54
C TYR A 249 17.15 0.48 34.70
N HIS A 250 18.35 0.41 35.30
CA HIS A 250 19.59 0.71 34.60
C HIS A 250 19.90 -0.41 33.60
N GLY A 251 19.85 -0.08 32.31
CA GLY A 251 20.01 -1.03 31.21
C GLY A 251 18.73 -1.28 30.41
N LEU A 252 17.55 -0.78 30.84
CA LEU A 252 16.39 -0.73 29.97
C LEU A 252 16.57 0.42 28.95
N PRO A 253 16.31 0.17 27.66
CA PRO A 253 16.29 1.23 26.65
C PRO A 253 15.32 2.34 27.04
N GLN A 254 15.74 3.59 26.84
CA GLN A 254 14.94 4.79 27.16
C GLN A 254 13.65 4.88 26.33
N ASP A 255 13.59 4.14 25.22
CA ASP A 255 12.48 4.06 24.30
C ASP A 255 12.01 2.60 24.16
N VAL A 256 10.79 2.34 24.65
CA VAL A 256 10.17 1.01 24.67
C VAL A 256 9.84 0.55 23.24
N ASP A 257 9.56 1.48 22.34
CA ASP A 257 9.18 1.17 20.96
C ASP A 257 10.40 0.79 20.12
N LEU A 258 11.54 1.47 20.32
CA LEU A 258 12.81 1.07 19.70
C LEU A 258 13.28 -0.31 20.19
N ALA A 259 13.14 -0.60 21.48
CA ALA A 259 13.49 -1.92 22.04
C ALA A 259 12.62 -3.05 21.46
N ARG A 260 11.34 -2.78 21.21
CA ARG A 260 10.42 -3.73 20.56
C ARG A 260 10.83 -3.98 19.10
N LEU A 261 11.20 -2.92 18.38
CA LEU A 261 11.65 -3.02 17.00
C LEU A 261 12.94 -3.85 16.89
N GLU A 262 13.92 -3.61 17.74
CA GLU A 262 15.15 -4.43 17.79
C GLU A 262 14.84 -5.90 18.13
N LEU A 263 13.94 -6.16 19.08
CA LEU A 263 13.53 -7.53 19.44
C LEU A 263 12.84 -8.24 18.26
N GLU A 264 11.97 -7.55 17.54
CA GLU A 264 11.34 -8.08 16.34
C GLU A 264 12.37 -8.35 15.23
N GLY A 265 13.34 -7.46 15.04
CA GLY A 265 14.47 -7.67 14.13
C GLY A 265 15.26 -8.93 14.47
N LEU A 266 15.66 -9.09 15.73
CA LEU A 266 16.37 -10.28 16.20
C LEU A 266 15.54 -11.58 16.06
N ARG A 267 14.22 -11.51 16.25
CA ARG A 267 13.32 -12.66 16.03
C ARG A 267 13.26 -13.05 14.56
N LEU A 268 13.27 -12.08 13.65
CA LEU A 268 13.32 -12.34 12.21
C LEU A 268 14.65 -12.97 11.81
N GLU A 269 15.77 -12.48 12.33
CA GLU A 269 17.09 -13.07 12.11
C GLU A 269 17.17 -14.52 12.64
N LEU A 270 16.65 -14.78 13.84
CA LEU A 270 16.61 -16.13 14.41
C LEU A 270 15.78 -17.08 13.52
N ARG A 271 14.62 -16.65 13.03
CA ARG A 271 13.83 -17.45 12.08
C ARG A 271 14.61 -17.72 10.79
N GLY A 272 15.29 -16.71 10.25
CA GLY A 272 16.13 -16.86 9.06
C GLY A 272 17.24 -17.90 9.25
N LEU A 273 17.95 -17.84 10.37
CA LEU A 273 18.99 -18.81 10.74
C LEU A 273 18.42 -20.21 10.97
N THR A 274 17.20 -20.30 11.52
CA THR A 274 16.51 -21.58 11.73
C THR A 274 16.16 -22.23 10.39
N LEU A 275 15.62 -21.45 9.43
CA LEU A 275 15.34 -21.94 8.08
C LEU A 275 16.60 -22.36 7.33
N GLN A 276 17.69 -21.60 7.47
CA GLN A 276 18.99 -21.99 6.89
C GLN A 276 19.51 -23.29 7.49
N ARG A 277 19.43 -23.45 8.82
CA ARG A 277 19.78 -24.71 9.49
C ARG A 277 18.96 -25.87 8.96
N ASP A 278 17.65 -25.69 8.85
CA ASP A 278 16.74 -26.76 8.44
C ASP A 278 16.94 -27.13 6.96
N SER A 279 17.17 -26.15 6.08
CA SER A 279 17.55 -26.38 4.68
C SER A 279 18.88 -27.12 4.53
N MET A 280 19.90 -26.74 5.31
CA MET A 280 21.18 -27.46 5.33
C MET A 280 21.00 -28.89 5.85
N PHE A 281 20.14 -29.09 6.85
CA PHE A 281 19.85 -30.40 7.42
C PHE A 281 19.11 -31.29 6.43
N GLU A 282 18.08 -30.80 5.74
CA GLU A 282 17.38 -31.52 4.67
C GLU A 282 18.35 -31.92 3.55
N GLY A 283 19.21 -31.01 3.10
CA GLY A 283 20.23 -31.31 2.09
C GLY A 283 21.26 -32.36 2.54
N LEU A 284 21.56 -32.45 3.84
CA LEU A 284 22.40 -33.52 4.41
C LEU A 284 21.65 -34.85 4.47
N VAL A 285 20.39 -34.84 4.91
CA VAL A 285 19.54 -36.04 5.00
C VAL A 285 19.27 -36.65 3.62
N GLU A 286 19.00 -35.84 2.60
CA GLU A 286 18.77 -36.32 1.23
C GLU A 286 20.02 -36.96 0.62
N ARG A 287 21.22 -36.47 0.95
CA ARG A 287 22.50 -37.02 0.46
C ARG A 287 22.86 -38.35 1.13
N GLU A 288 22.54 -38.50 2.41
CA GLU A 288 22.85 -39.70 3.19
C GLU A 288 21.73 -40.76 3.13
N SER A 289 20.53 -40.40 2.65
CA SER A 289 19.43 -41.34 2.48
C SER A 289 19.61 -42.23 1.23
N PRO A 290 19.60 -43.57 1.35
CA PRO A 290 19.76 -44.45 0.20
C PRO A 290 18.54 -44.34 -0.73
N LYS A 291 18.76 -43.86 -1.95
CA LYS A 291 17.75 -43.85 -3.02
C LYS A 291 17.32 -45.29 -3.30
N LYS A 292 16.09 -45.64 -2.93
CA LYS A 292 15.47 -46.92 -3.25
C LYS A 292 15.20 -46.96 -4.76
N THR A 293 16.07 -47.60 -5.52
CA THR A 293 15.83 -47.94 -6.92
C THR A 293 14.65 -48.90 -6.99
N ARG A 294 13.51 -48.44 -7.51
CA ARG A 294 12.36 -49.30 -7.81
C ARG A 294 12.71 -50.14 -9.05
N SER A 295 12.79 -51.45 -8.86
CA SER A 295 12.65 -52.47 -9.92
C SER A 295 11.20 -52.55 -10.40
#